data_AF-A0A1V5T5G2-F1
#
_entry.id   AF-A0A1V5T5G2-F1
#
_cell.length_a   1.000
_cell.length_b   1.000
_cell.length_c   1.000
_cell.angle_alpha   90.00
_cell.angle_beta   90.00
_cell.angle_gamma   90.00
#
_symmetry.space_group_name_H-M   'P 1'
#
loop_
_entity.id
_entity.type
_entity.pdbx_description
1 polymer ?
#
loop_
_entity_poly.entity_id
_entity_poly.type
_entity_poly.pdbx_seq_one_letter_code
_entity_poly.pdbx_strand_id
1 'polypeptide(L)'
;MGYQPVVKNSELQFPISGRGVILVDDVLYTGRTTRAALDAIVDIGRPKFIKLMVMVDRGWRELPIQADYAAKTIKTLATQNVKVRFHSTDGINEVIVKG
;
A
#
# COMPACT_ATOMS: atom_id res chain seq x y z
N MET A 1 14.54 -5.91 -16.93
CA MET A 1 15.13 -4.88 -16.05
C MET A 1 14.08 -4.48 -15.04
N GLY A 2 14.26 -4.84 -13.76
CA GLY A 2 13.30 -4.54 -12.71
C GLY A 2 13.35 -3.08 -12.30
N TYR A 3 12.19 -2.44 -12.20
CA TYR A 3 12.05 -1.10 -11.63
C TYR A 3 12.50 -1.17 -10.16
N GLN A 4 13.68 -0.65 -9.85
CA GLN A 4 14.07 -0.42 -8.46
C GLN A 4 13.32 0.83 -7.98
N PRO A 5 12.51 0.73 -6.91
CA PRO A 5 11.85 1.90 -6.36
C PRO A 5 12.94 2.89 -5.90
N VAL A 6 12.87 4.12 -6.38
CA VAL A 6 13.74 5.21 -5.90
C VAL A 6 13.31 5.51 -4.47
N VAL A 7 14.18 5.18 -3.50
CA VAL A 7 13.98 5.53 -2.09
C VAL A 7 14.18 7.04 -1.96
N LYS A 8 13.08 7.79 -2.09
CA LYS A 8 13.06 9.20 -1.69
C LYS A 8 12.89 9.22 -0.18
N ASN A 9 13.96 9.53 0.55
CA ASN A 9 13.85 9.93 1.95
C ASN A 9 12.87 11.09 2.02
N SER A 10 11.67 10.79 2.50
CA SER A 10 10.58 11.76 2.60
C SER A 10 10.58 12.22 4.05
N GLU A 11 11.28 13.33 4.32
CA GLU A 11 11.17 13.98 5.60
C GLU A 11 9.75 14.55 5.73
N LEU A 12 8.97 14.01 6.66
CA LEU A 12 7.67 14.57 6.98
C LEU A 12 7.89 15.96 7.59
N GLN A 13 7.51 17.00 6.85
CA GLN A 13 7.65 18.40 7.27
C GLN A 13 6.66 18.84 8.36
N PHE A 14 5.96 17.89 8.98
CA PHE A 14 4.96 18.16 10.00
C PHE A 14 4.85 17.02 11.02
N PRO A 15 4.46 17.33 12.27
CA PRO A 15 4.25 16.30 13.29
C PRO A 15 3.02 15.47 12.97
N ILE A 16 3.11 14.16 13.20
CA ILE A 16 1.99 13.22 13.04
C ILE A 16 1.32 12.85 14.37
N SER A 17 1.95 13.21 15.50
CA SER A 17 1.45 12.86 16.83
C SER A 17 0.04 13.42 17.08
N GLY A 18 -0.86 12.58 17.55
CA GLY A 18 -2.27 12.92 17.77
C GLY A 18 -3.12 13.10 16.51
N ARG A 19 -2.55 12.91 15.31
CA ARG A 19 -3.29 13.00 14.03
C ARG A 19 -3.76 11.63 13.57
N GLY A 20 -4.84 11.60 12.80
CA GLY A 20 -5.23 10.41 12.04
C GLY A 20 -4.36 10.27 10.79
N VAL A 21 -3.81 9.07 10.56
CA VAL A 21 -2.98 8.77 9.39
C VAL A 21 -3.69 7.71 8.54
N ILE A 22 -3.77 7.93 7.24
CA ILE A 22 -4.23 6.93 6.28
C ILE A 22 -3.06 6.57 5.38
N LEU A 23 -2.58 5.33 5.50
CA LEU A 23 -1.67 4.72 4.55
C LEU A 23 -2.45 4.38 3.28
N VAL A 24 -1.88 4.75 2.12
CA VAL A 24 -2.48 4.47 0.82
C VAL A 24 -1.51 3.61 0.02
N ASP A 25 -2.00 2.47 -0.49
CA ASP A 25 -1.23 1.58 -1.35
C ASP A 25 -2.05 1.17 -2.59
N ASP A 26 -1.40 0.79 -3.67
CA ASP A 26 -2.10 0.36 -4.88
C ASP A 26 -2.67 -1.06 -4.72
N VAL A 27 -1.85 -2.00 -4.23
CA VAL A 27 -2.19 -3.42 -4.10
C VAL A 27 -1.76 -3.98 -2.74
N LEU A 28 -2.72 -4.47 -1.97
CA LEU A 28 -2.44 -5.20 -0.74
C LEU A 28 -2.25 -6.69 -0.99
N TYR A 29 -1.01 -7.18 -0.83
CA TYR A 29 -0.62 -8.59 -1.01
C TYR A 29 -0.21 -9.25 0.32
N THR A 30 1.07 -9.58 0.54
CA THR A 30 1.51 -10.27 1.77
C THR A 30 1.40 -9.41 3.03
N GLY A 31 1.31 -8.09 2.88
CA GLY A 31 1.25 -7.11 3.97
C GLY A 31 2.63 -6.58 4.42
N ARG A 32 3.74 -7.07 3.85
CA ARG A 32 5.10 -6.67 4.27
C ARG A 32 5.41 -5.19 4.01
N THR A 33 4.97 -4.65 2.86
CA THR A 33 5.13 -3.21 2.55
C THR A 33 4.39 -2.34 3.56
N THR A 34 3.14 -2.67 3.86
CA THR A 34 2.35 -1.97 4.90
C THR A 34 3.01 -2.09 6.28
N ARG A 35 3.53 -3.27 6.65
CA ARG A 35 4.23 -3.46 7.92
C ARG A 35 5.43 -2.53 8.06
N ALA A 36 6.25 -2.42 7.01
CA ALA A 36 7.39 -1.52 7.00
C ALA A 36 6.97 -0.05 7.08
N ALA A 37 5.88 0.34 6.41
CA ALA A 37 5.32 1.69 6.53
C ALA A 37 4.79 1.99 7.94
N LEU A 38 4.17 1.00 8.61
CA LEU A 38 3.75 1.12 10.01
C LEU A 38 4.93 1.33 10.95
N ASP A 39 6.04 0.60 10.75
CA ASP A 39 7.27 0.82 11.53
C ASP A 39 7.79 2.25 11.35
N ALA A 40 7.92 2.70 10.10
CA ALA A 40 8.37 4.06 9.80
C ALA A 40 7.47 5.14 10.43
N ILE A 41 6.15 4.96 10.42
CA ILE A 41 5.23 5.90 11.07
C ILE A 41 5.45 5.95 12.58
N VAL A 42 5.64 4.79 13.23
CA VAL A 42 5.86 4.72 14.68
C VAL A 42 7.22 5.31 15.05
N ASP A 43 8.24 5.19 14.21
CA ASP A 43 9.54 5.82 14.43
C ASP A 43 9.43 7.36 14.36
N ILE A 44 8.52 7.88 13.53
CA ILE A 44 8.32 9.33 13.34
C ILE A 44 7.43 9.94 14.44
N GLY A 45 6.48 9.19 15.01
CA GLY A 45 5.60 9.73 16.04
C GLY A 45 4.52 8.79 16.56
N ARG A 46 3.50 9.37 17.21
CA ARG A 46 2.38 8.63 17.84
C ARG A 46 1.03 9.11 17.30
N PRO A 47 0.59 8.64 16.13
CA PRO A 47 -0.69 9.04 15.57
C PRO A 47 -1.87 8.61 16.45
N LYS A 48 -3.00 9.30 16.35
CA LYS A 48 -4.25 8.95 17.04
C LYS A 48 -4.83 7.63 16.54
N PHE A 49 -4.71 7.39 15.24
CA PHE A 49 -4.99 6.12 14.60
C PHE A 49 -4.21 6.03 13.30
N ILE A 50 -3.99 4.81 12.84
CA ILE A 50 -3.51 4.52 11.48
C ILE A 50 -4.57 3.64 10.82
N LYS A 51 -4.96 4.02 9.60
CA LYS A 51 -5.82 3.20 8.74
C LYS A 51 -5.11 2.89 7.44
N LEU A 52 -5.56 1.84 6.76
CA LEU A 52 -5.06 1.41 5.47
C LEU A 52 -6.14 1.50 4.40
N MET A 53 -5.88 2.25 3.35
CA MET A 53 -6.70 2.33 2.15
C MET A 53 -5.93 1.75 0.96
N VAL A 54 -6.53 0.82 0.24
CA VAL A 54 -5.92 0.22 -0.94
C VAL A 54 -6.86 0.22 -2.13
N MET A 55 -6.29 0.32 -3.34
CA MET A 55 -7.10 0.20 -4.55
C MET A 55 -7.53 -1.26 -4.75
N VAL A 56 -6.60 -2.21 -4.62
CA VAL A 56 -6.89 -3.64 -4.79
C VAL A 56 -6.40 -4.44 -3.60
N ASP A 57 -7.31 -5.17 -2.97
CA ASP A 57 -6.95 -6.25 -2.05
C ASP A 57 -6.94 -7.59 -2.82
N ARG A 58 -5.78 -8.21 -2.95
CA ARG A 58 -5.61 -9.48 -3.67
C ARG A 58 -5.47 -10.71 -2.76
N GLY A 59 -5.64 -10.54 -1.45
CA GLY A 59 -5.51 -11.61 -0.45
C GLY A 59 -4.06 -12.07 -0.21
N TRP A 60 -3.91 -13.34 0.16
CA TRP A 60 -2.61 -14.01 0.44
C TRP A 60 -1.77 -13.31 1.51
N ARG A 61 -2.42 -12.93 2.61
CA ARG A 61 -1.76 -12.33 3.76
C ARG A 61 -0.77 -13.30 4.40
N GLU A 62 0.42 -12.80 4.69
CA GLU A 62 1.42 -13.47 5.52
C GLU A 62 1.52 -12.79 6.91
N LEU A 63 0.94 -11.60 7.04
CA LEU A 63 0.87 -10.81 8.27
C LEU A 63 -0.60 -10.49 8.58
N PRO A 64 -0.97 -10.31 9.87
CA PRO A 64 -2.33 -9.99 10.29
C PRO A 64 -2.70 -8.51 9.98
N ILE A 65 -2.59 -8.13 8.71
CA ILE A 65 -2.82 -6.78 8.21
C ILE A 65 -4.04 -6.83 7.28
N GLN A 66 -5.01 -5.97 7.54
CA GLN A 66 -6.20 -5.79 6.72
C GLN A 66 -6.34 -4.33 6.32
N ALA A 67 -6.94 -4.08 5.15
CA ALA A 67 -7.30 -2.73 4.77
C ALA A 67 -8.59 -2.33 5.49
N ASP A 68 -8.63 -1.12 6.03
CA ASP A 68 -9.87 -0.48 6.46
C ASP A 68 -10.76 -0.14 5.26
N TYR A 69 -10.13 0.18 4.12
CA TYR A 69 -10.80 0.54 2.88
C TYR A 69 -10.14 -0.18 1.72
N ALA A 70 -10.89 -0.99 0.97
CA ALA A 70 -10.45 -1.59 -0.28
C ALA A 70 -11.41 -1.18 -1.40
N ALA A 71 -10.91 -0.56 -2.47
CA ALA A 71 -11.79 -0.21 -3.59
C ALA A 71 -12.30 -1.47 -4.30
N LYS A 72 -11.46 -2.51 -4.41
CA LYS A 72 -11.86 -3.83 -4.90
C LYS A 72 -11.10 -4.94 -4.20
N THR A 73 -11.83 -5.95 -3.74
CA THR A 73 -11.23 -7.22 -3.27
C THR A 73 -11.38 -8.26 -4.38
N ILE A 74 -10.27 -8.88 -4.78
CA ILE A 74 -10.24 -9.90 -5.83
C ILE A 74 -9.58 -11.19 -5.34
N LYS A 75 -10.12 -12.33 -5.76
CA LYS A 75 -9.46 -13.63 -5.56
C LYS A 75 -8.44 -13.84 -6.67
N THR A 76 -7.18 -14.05 -6.31
CA THR A 76 -6.13 -14.44 -7.25
C THR A 76 -5.51 -15.77 -6.84
N LEU A 77 -4.84 -16.45 -7.74
CA LEU A 77 -3.83 -17.45 -7.39
C LEU A 77 -2.58 -16.75 -6.83
N ALA A 78 -1.78 -17.47 -6.06
CA ALA A 78 -0.50 -16.95 -5.55
C ALA A 78 0.49 -16.64 -6.69
N THR A 79 0.41 -17.37 -7.80
CA THR A 79 1.24 -17.19 -8.99
C THR A 79 0.84 -16.00 -9.85
N GLN A 80 -0.40 -15.52 -9.72
CA GLN A 80 -0.89 -14.38 -10.49
C GLN A 80 -0.24 -13.09 -10.01
N ASN A 81 -0.14 -12.10 -10.90
CA ASN A 81 0.33 -10.75 -10.58
C ASN A 81 -0.78 -9.74 -10.83
N VAL A 82 -0.93 -8.79 -9.91
CA VAL A 82 -1.86 -7.66 -10.05
C VAL A 82 -1.02 -6.42 -10.32
N LYS A 83 -1.31 -5.72 -11.41
CA LYS A 83 -0.68 -4.45 -11.77
C LYS A 83 -1.74 -3.36 -11.86
N VAL A 84 -1.53 -2.29 -11.10
CA VAL A 84 -2.30 -1.06 -11.22
C VAL A 84 -1.51 -0.10 -12.13
N ARG A 85 -2.21 0.56 -13.04
CA ARG A 85 -1.68 1.60 -13.93
C ARG A 85 -2.45 2.88 -13.70
N PHE A 86 -1.73 3.99 -13.66
CA PHE A 86 -2.30 5.32 -13.48
C PHE A 86 -2.01 6.17 -14.71
N HIS A 87 -2.97 6.99 -15.14
CA HIS A 87 -2.80 7.85 -16.30
C HIS A 87 -1.60 8.79 -16.18
N SER A 88 -1.32 9.30 -14.97
CA SER A 88 -0.17 10.17 -14.69
C SER A 88 1.19 9.52 -14.95
N THR A 89 1.27 8.19 -14.91
CA THR A 89 2.53 7.44 -14.95
C THR A 89 2.62 6.55 -16.19
N ASP A 90 1.51 5.95 -16.60
CA ASP A 90 1.40 4.95 -17.68
C ASP A 90 0.55 5.42 -18.87
N GLY A 91 -0.10 6.60 -18.79
CA GLY A 91 -1.01 7.10 -19.83
C GLY A 91 -2.39 6.42 -19.89
N ILE A 92 -2.67 5.47 -18.98
CA ILE A 92 -3.95 4.76 -18.87
C ILE A 92 -4.28 4.44 -17.40
N ASN A 93 -5.58 4.41 -17.06
CA ASN A 93 -6.07 3.94 -15.77
C ASN A 93 -6.63 2.52 -15.93
N GLU A 94 -5.95 1.51 -15.39
CA GLU A 94 -6.44 0.13 -15.42
C GLU A 94 -5.85 -0.74 -14.30
N VAL A 95 -6.58 -1.81 -13.98
CA VAL A 95 -6.12 -2.88 -13.09
C VAL A 95 -6.03 -4.16 -13.92
N ILE A 96 -4.84 -4.73 -14.01
CA ILE A 96 -4.56 -5.93 -14.81
C ILE A 96 -4.20 -7.08 -13.87
N VAL A 97 -4.85 -8.24 -14.07
CA VAL A 97 -4.47 -9.51 -13.44
C VAL A 97 -3.79 -10.38 -14.50
N LYS A 98 -2.54 -10.76 -14.28
CA LYS A 98 -1.76 -11.63 -15.17
C LYS A 98 -1.49 -12.98 -14.51
N GLY A 99 -1.59 -14.06 -15.28
CA GLY A 99 -1.18 -15.42 -14.89
C GLY A 99 0.21 -15.75 -15.37
#